data_AF-A0A183NW42-F1
#
_entry.id   AF-A0A183NW42-F1
#
_cell.length_a   1.000
_cell.length_b   1.000
_cell.length_c   1.000
_cell.angle_alpha   90.00
_cell.angle_beta   90.00
_cell.angle_gamma   90.00
#
_symmetry.space_group_name_H-M   'P 1'
#
loop_
_entity.id
_entity.type
_entity.pdbx_description
1 polymer ?
#
loop_
_entity_poly.entity_id
_entity_poly.type
_entity_poly.pdbx_seq_one_letter_code
_entity_poly.pdbx_strand_id
1 'polypeptide(L)'
;MLRNEIGKSLRKDREAWRSERANELKTAAASDNYLKLFQLVRATGSKKSGVSETICEDDGMPITNIHRCLGRWAEFFEGQSNWPAAPATSVRLSCPPWPVTTDPPNEEEVRRELQLLMRYKSPGPYDLPLALLKEVVTLWLKN
;
A
#
# COMPACT_ATOMS: atom_id res chain seq x y z
N MET A 1 14.34 38.19 -24.08
CA MET A 1 13.93 38.67 -22.74
C MET A 1 12.63 38.03 -22.25
N LEU A 2 11.55 38.04 -23.04
CA LEU A 2 10.22 37.55 -22.64
C LEU A 2 10.18 36.13 -22.04
N ARG A 3 10.89 35.14 -22.62
CA ARG A 3 10.94 33.76 -22.08
C ARG A 3 11.51 33.68 -20.67
N ASN A 4 12.51 34.49 -20.34
CA ASN A 4 13.13 34.51 -19.00
C ASN A 4 12.19 35.16 -17.98
N GLU A 5 11.42 36.15 -18.39
CA GLU A 5 10.44 36.83 -17.55
C GLU A 5 9.23 35.94 -17.24
N ILE A 6 8.70 35.24 -18.26
CA ILE A 6 7.68 34.18 -18.10
C ILE A 6 8.21 33.06 -17.19
N GLY A 7 9.46 32.63 -17.36
CA GLY A 7 10.05 31.62 -16.50
C GLY A 7 10.19 32.09 -15.04
N LYS A 8 10.42 33.38 -14.79
CA LYS A 8 10.46 33.96 -13.45
C LYS A 8 9.06 34.07 -12.84
N SER A 9 8.06 34.52 -13.60
CA SER A 9 6.68 34.60 -13.10
C SER A 9 6.14 33.21 -12.74
N LEU A 10 6.34 32.22 -13.62
CA LEU A 10 5.91 30.84 -13.37
C LEU A 10 6.56 30.23 -12.11
N ARG A 11 7.84 30.55 -11.84
CA ARG A 11 8.50 30.13 -10.60
C ARG A 11 7.86 30.76 -9.38
N LYS A 12 7.59 32.07 -9.41
CA LYS A 12 6.92 32.80 -8.33
C LYS A 12 5.53 32.23 -8.06
N ASP A 13 4.74 31.98 -9.11
CA ASP A 13 3.39 31.42 -8.98
C ASP A 13 3.42 30.03 -8.35
N ARG A 14 4.40 29.20 -8.77
CA ARG A 14 4.60 27.86 -8.19
C ARG A 14 5.00 27.92 -6.72
N GLU A 15 5.88 28.84 -6.34
CA GLU A 15 6.31 29.05 -4.96
C GLU A 15 5.17 29.56 -4.07
N ALA A 16 4.37 30.51 -4.58
CA ALA A 16 3.19 31.02 -3.91
C ALA A 16 2.17 29.89 -3.66
N TRP A 17 1.87 29.11 -4.70
CA TRP A 17 0.97 27.97 -4.58
C TRP A 17 1.45 26.93 -3.55
N ARG A 18 2.75 26.58 -3.55
CA ARG A 18 3.31 25.66 -2.54
C ARG A 18 3.18 26.21 -1.12
N SER A 19 3.44 27.51 -0.95
CA SER A 19 3.41 28.16 0.36
C SER A 19 1.99 28.19 0.92
N GLU A 20 1.00 28.50 0.07
CA GLU A 20 -0.42 28.46 0.43
C GLU A 20 -0.84 27.04 0.87
N ARG A 21 -0.49 26.01 0.08
CA ARG A 21 -0.83 24.61 0.44
C ARG A 21 -0.16 24.14 1.72
N ALA A 22 1.08 24.57 1.98
CA ALA A 22 1.76 24.26 3.24
C ALA A 22 1.05 24.91 4.44
N ASN A 23 0.54 26.13 4.29
CA ASN A 23 -0.23 26.81 5.33
C ASN A 23 -1.58 26.11 5.59
N GLU A 24 -2.29 25.70 4.54
CA GLU A 24 -3.52 24.92 4.67
C GLU A 24 -3.29 23.57 5.36
N LEU A 25 -2.17 22.90 5.07
CA LEU A 25 -1.82 21.64 5.72
C LEU A 25 -1.55 21.84 7.21
N LYS A 26 -0.78 22.89 7.57
CA LYS A 26 -0.50 23.25 8.96
C LYS A 26 -1.77 23.59 9.74
N THR A 27 -2.68 24.36 9.14
CA THR A 27 -3.95 24.72 9.78
C THR A 27 -4.88 23.52 9.93
N ALA A 28 -4.93 22.61 8.96
CA ALA A 28 -5.69 21.36 9.07
C ALA A 28 -5.14 20.45 10.18
N ALA A 29 -3.81 20.33 10.30
CA ALA A 29 -3.17 19.59 11.38
C ALA A 29 -3.45 20.21 12.76
N ALA A 30 -3.32 21.53 12.88
CA ALA A 30 -3.57 22.25 14.13
C ALA A 30 -5.04 22.24 14.57
N SER A 31 -5.97 21.96 13.66
CA SER A 31 -7.41 21.85 13.94
C SER A 31 -7.89 20.40 14.05
N ASP A 32 -6.97 19.42 14.09
CA ASP A 32 -7.26 17.98 14.09
C ASP A 32 -8.24 17.56 12.96
N ASN A 33 -8.24 18.30 11.85
CA ASN A 33 -9.08 18.00 10.70
C ASN A 33 -8.37 17.02 9.76
N TYR A 34 -8.32 15.76 10.18
CA TYR A 34 -7.66 14.67 9.45
C TYR A 34 -8.24 14.44 8.05
N LEU A 35 -9.54 14.68 7.85
CA LEU A 35 -10.15 14.57 6.51
C LEU A 35 -9.56 15.60 5.55
N LYS A 36 -9.49 16.87 5.96
CA LYS A 36 -8.91 17.95 5.16
C LYS A 36 -7.41 17.74 4.94
N LEU A 37 -6.70 17.28 5.98
CA LEU A 37 -5.28 16.91 5.88
C LEU A 37 -5.06 15.82 4.83
N PHE A 38 -5.85 14.74 4.87
CA PHE A 38 -5.77 13.65 3.88
C PHE A 38 -6.05 14.12 2.46
N GLN A 39 -7.10 14.94 2.26
CA GLN A 39 -7.42 15.52 0.95
C GLN A 39 -6.28 16.40 0.42
N LEU A 40 -5.66 17.21 1.29
CA LEU A 40 -4.52 18.05 0.92
C LEU A 40 -3.29 17.22 0.55
N VAL A 41 -2.97 16.17 1.31
CA VAL A 41 -1.87 15.23 0.99
C VAL A 41 -2.13 14.53 -0.35
N ARG A 42 -3.37 14.15 -0.66
CA ARG A 42 -3.74 13.56 -1.95
C ARG A 42 -3.66 14.55 -3.11
N ALA A 43 -4.05 15.80 -2.89
CA ALA A 43 -4.03 16.84 -3.93
C ALA A 43 -2.61 17.37 -4.22
N THR A 44 -1.76 17.45 -3.19
CA THR A 44 -0.37 17.91 -3.28
C THR A 44 0.62 16.79 -3.57
N GLY A 45 0.26 15.56 -3.21
CA GLY A 45 1.02 14.37 -3.55
C GLY A 45 1.17 14.26 -5.06
N SER A 46 2.34 13.82 -5.49
CA SER A 46 2.58 13.51 -6.89
C SER A 46 1.44 12.61 -7.37
N LYS A 47 0.66 13.06 -8.36
CA LYS A 47 -0.15 12.13 -9.15
C LYS A 47 0.81 11.03 -9.54
N LYS A 48 0.55 9.79 -9.12
CA LYS A 48 1.25 8.64 -9.67
C LYS A 48 1.08 8.81 -11.17
N SER A 49 2.14 9.25 -11.84
CA SER A 49 2.22 9.09 -13.29
C SER A 49 1.88 7.62 -13.47
N GLY A 50 0.98 7.31 -14.40
CA GLY A 50 0.67 5.93 -14.76
C GLY A 50 1.87 5.24 -15.41
N VAL A 51 3.07 5.43 -14.89
CA VAL A 51 4.16 4.48 -14.98
C VAL A 51 3.69 3.30 -14.13
N SER A 52 2.86 2.46 -14.76
CA SER A 52 3.23 1.06 -14.79
C SER A 52 4.73 1.04 -15.02
N GLU A 53 5.53 0.49 -14.09
CA GLU A 53 6.84 -0.01 -14.49
C GLU A 53 6.58 -0.77 -15.77
N THR A 54 7.03 -0.20 -16.88
CA THR A 54 6.80 -0.83 -18.17
C THR A 54 7.79 -1.97 -18.11
N ILE A 55 7.29 -3.19 -17.95
CA ILE A 55 8.14 -4.36 -17.80
C ILE A 55 8.98 -4.39 -19.06
N CYS A 56 10.28 -4.25 -18.89
CA CYS A 56 11.21 -4.22 -20.00
C CYS A 56 11.92 -5.57 -20.12
N GLU A 57 12.35 -5.89 -21.33
CA GLU A 57 13.36 -6.92 -21.55
C GLU A 57 14.73 -6.42 -21.00
N ASP A 58 15.73 -7.31 -20.97
CA ASP A 58 17.09 -6.99 -20.48
C ASP A 58 17.79 -5.89 -21.29
N ASP A 59 17.35 -5.66 -22.52
CA ASP A 59 17.81 -4.58 -23.40
C ASP A 59 17.13 -3.22 -23.08
N GLY A 60 16.23 -3.19 -22.09
CA GLY A 60 15.48 -2.00 -21.69
C GLY A 60 14.25 -1.69 -22.55
N MET A 61 13.93 -2.53 -23.54
CA MET A 61 12.78 -2.32 -24.42
C MET A 61 11.48 -2.70 -23.72
N PRO A 62 10.44 -1.84 -23.79
CA PRO A 62 9.17 -2.09 -23.14
C PRO A 62 8.43 -3.27 -23.78
N ILE A 63 7.93 -4.18 -22.96
CA ILE A 63 7.19 -5.35 -23.42
C ILE A 63 5.72 -4.95 -23.64
N THR A 64 5.27 -5.08 -24.88
CA THR A 64 3.87 -4.78 -25.27
C THR A 64 2.96 -6.01 -25.22
N ASN A 65 3.54 -7.21 -25.20
CA ASN A 65 2.81 -8.48 -25.19
C ASN A 65 2.57 -8.98 -23.75
N ILE A 66 1.30 -9.22 -23.38
CA ILE A 66 0.93 -9.63 -22.02
C ILE A 66 1.49 -11.00 -21.60
N HIS A 67 1.54 -11.99 -22.51
CA HIS A 67 2.11 -13.30 -22.19
C HIS A 67 3.60 -13.20 -21.90
N ARG A 68 4.30 -12.30 -22.61
CA ARG A 68 5.71 -12.03 -22.38
C ARG A 68 5.95 -11.30 -21.06
N CYS A 69 5.10 -10.33 -20.71
CA CYS A 69 5.13 -9.70 -19.39
C CYS A 69 4.98 -10.73 -18.26
N LEU A 70 4.03 -11.67 -18.39
CA LEU A 70 3.83 -12.73 -17.41
C LEU A 70 5.05 -13.66 -17.30
N GLY A 71 5.71 -13.98 -18.43
CA GLY A 71 6.97 -14.72 -18.43
C GLY A 71 8.08 -13.99 -17.67
N ARG A 72 8.27 -12.70 -17.92
CA ARG A 72 9.25 -11.86 -17.19
C ARG A 72 8.96 -11.77 -15.70
N TRP A 73 7.69 -11.71 -15.31
CA TRP A 73 7.30 -11.79 -13.90
C TRP A 73 7.68 -13.14 -13.29
N ALA A 74 7.45 -14.25 -13.99
CA ALA A 74 7.81 -15.57 -13.49
C ALA A 74 9.33 -15.71 -13.29
N GLU A 75 10.13 -15.26 -14.25
CA GLU A 75 11.61 -15.24 -14.14
C GLU A 75 12.08 -14.43 -12.93
N PHE A 76 11.49 -13.24 -12.72
CA PHE A 76 11.82 -12.39 -11.57
C PHE A 76 11.51 -13.08 -10.23
N PHE A 77 10.35 -13.71 -10.11
CA PHE A 77 9.94 -14.42 -8.89
C PHE A 77 10.72 -15.72 -8.67
N GLU A 78 11.13 -16.41 -9.73
CA GLU A 78 11.96 -17.61 -9.64
C GLU A 78 13.36 -17.27 -9.12
N GLY A 79 13.96 -16.17 -9.59
CA GLY A 79 15.21 -15.65 -9.05
C GLY A 79 15.10 -15.22 -7.58
N GLN A 80 13.98 -14.61 -7.18
CA GLN A 80 13.70 -14.25 -5.78
C GLN A 80 13.44 -15.46 -4.88
N SER A 81 12.81 -16.52 -5.39
CA SER A 81 12.48 -17.69 -4.57
C SER A 81 13.68 -18.59 -4.33
N ASN A 82 14.74 -18.46 -5.15
CA ASN A 82 15.98 -19.23 -5.07
C ASN A 82 17.13 -18.50 -4.35
N TRP A 83 16.87 -17.41 -3.63
CA TRP A 83 17.92 -16.80 -2.80
C TRP A 83 18.40 -17.83 -1.76
N PRO A 84 19.72 -18.11 -1.66
CA PRO A 84 20.21 -18.91 -0.55
C PRO A 84 19.78 -18.22 0.75
N ALA A 85 19.38 -19.02 1.74
CA ALA A 85 19.08 -18.50 3.06
C ALA A 85 20.22 -17.55 3.46
N ALA A 86 19.86 -16.29 3.76
CA ALA A 86 20.86 -15.30 4.14
C ALA A 86 21.77 -15.91 5.21
N PRO A 87 23.10 -15.73 5.12
CA PRO A 87 23.99 -16.12 6.21
C PRO A 87 23.39 -15.59 7.51
N ALA A 88 23.44 -16.37 8.59
CA ALA A 88 22.83 -16.08 9.88
C ALA A 88 23.39 -14.82 10.58
N THR A 89 24.00 -13.91 9.83
CA THR A 89 24.26 -12.52 10.18
C THR A 89 23.04 -11.67 9.80
N SER A 90 21.84 -12.04 10.28
CA SER A 90 20.85 -10.99 10.46
C SER A 90 21.40 -10.09 11.56
N VAL A 91 21.68 -8.83 11.25
CA VAL A 91 21.75 -7.81 12.29
C VAL A 91 20.38 -7.89 12.94
N ARG A 92 20.34 -8.53 14.11
CA ARG A 92 19.14 -8.70 14.91
C ARG A 92 18.76 -7.29 15.37
N LEU A 93 18.03 -6.56 14.52
CA LEU A 93 17.26 -5.42 14.98
C LEU A 93 16.41 -5.99 16.10
N SER A 94 16.74 -5.59 17.33
CA SER A 94 16.01 -6.02 18.52
C SER A 94 14.64 -5.37 18.47
N CYS A 95 13.77 -5.88 17.61
CA CYS A 95 12.34 -5.67 17.75
C CYS A 95 11.96 -6.28 19.10
N PRO A 96 11.30 -5.53 19.99
CA PRO A 96 10.72 -6.15 21.17
C PRO A 96 9.83 -7.31 20.69
N PRO A 97 9.84 -8.45 21.40
CA PRO A 97 8.95 -9.55 21.06
C PRO A 97 7.53 -8.99 21.02
N TRP A 98 6.92 -9.08 19.85
CA TRP A 98 5.52 -8.70 19.68
C TRP A 98 4.72 -9.52 20.69
N PRO A 99 3.77 -8.92 21.45
CA PRO A 99 2.96 -9.63 22.43
C PRO A 99 1.87 -10.49 21.75
N VAL A 100 2.15 -10.98 20.55
CA VAL A 100 1.27 -11.85 19.77
C VAL A 100 1.72 -13.27 20.06
N THR A 101 0.83 -14.05 20.66
CA THR A 101 1.06 -15.48 20.85
C THR A 101 1.23 -16.12 19.47
N THR A 102 2.30 -16.88 19.28
CA THR A 102 2.52 -17.66 18.06
C THR A 102 1.92 -19.06 18.17
N ASP A 103 1.28 -19.36 19.30
CA ASP A 103 0.56 -20.60 19.52
C ASP A 103 -0.63 -20.70 18.56
N PRO A 104 -1.00 -21.92 18.12
CA PRO A 104 -2.19 -22.11 17.33
C PRO A 104 -3.41 -21.55 18.10
N PRO A 105 -4.30 -20.81 17.41
CA PRO A 105 -5.42 -20.14 18.06
C PRO A 105 -6.37 -21.17 18.68
N ASN A 106 -6.85 -20.88 19.89
CA ASN A 106 -7.81 -21.74 20.59
C ASN A 106 -9.20 -21.63 19.94
N GLU A 107 -9.99 -22.70 19.97
CA GLU A 107 -11.35 -22.74 19.43
C GLU A 107 -12.24 -21.62 20.01
N GLU A 108 -12.06 -21.32 21.31
CA GLU A 108 -12.76 -20.23 21.99
C GLU A 108 -12.38 -18.83 21.48
N GLU A 109 -11.13 -18.65 21.06
CA GLU A 109 -10.61 -17.40 20.51
C GLU A 109 -11.12 -17.20 19.08
N VAL A 110 -11.06 -18.26 18.27
CA VAL A 110 -11.63 -18.30 16.92
C VAL A 110 -13.13 -17.98 16.95
N ARG A 111 -13.86 -18.56 17.92
CA ARG A 111 -15.30 -18.32 18.07
C ARG A 111 -15.62 -16.88 18.49
N ARG A 112 -14.81 -16.27 19.38
CA ARG A 112 -14.96 -14.86 19.77
C ARG A 112 -14.70 -13.92 18.60
N GLU A 113 -13.62 -14.14 17.86
CA GLU A 113 -13.28 -13.34 16.68
C GLU A 113 -14.33 -13.47 15.59
N LEU A 114 -14.87 -14.68 15.34
CA LEU A 114 -16.00 -14.87 14.43
C LEU A 114 -17.26 -14.12 14.90
N GLN A 115 -17.57 -14.13 16.19
CA GLN A 115 -18.71 -13.37 16.72
C GLN A 115 -18.49 -11.86 16.60
N LEU A 116 -17.27 -11.36 16.80
CA LEU A 116 -16.92 -9.95 16.59
C LEU A 116 -17.04 -9.59 15.10
N LEU A 117 -16.50 -10.42 14.21
CA LEU A 117 -16.58 -10.23 12.76
C LEU A 117 -18.01 -10.25 12.23
N MET A 118 -18.88 -11.04 12.85
CA MET A 118 -20.31 -11.10 12.50
C MET A 118 -21.13 -9.96 13.12
N ARG A 119 -20.69 -9.38 14.25
CA ARG A 119 -21.34 -8.23 14.90
C ARG A 119 -20.92 -6.90 14.31
N TYR A 120 -19.66 -6.76 13.93
CA TYR A 120 -19.17 -5.58 13.25
C TYR A 120 -19.44 -5.74 11.76
N LYS A 121 -20.16 -4.76 11.18
CA LYS A 121 -20.13 -4.44 9.75
C LYS A 121 -18.72 -3.95 9.35
N SER A 122 -17.67 -4.66 9.76
CA SER A 122 -16.29 -4.31 9.45
C SER A 122 -16.09 -4.68 7.98
N PRO A 123 -15.78 -3.70 7.10
CA PRO A 123 -15.29 -4.04 5.78
C PRO A 123 -13.96 -4.75 6.03
N GLY A 124 -13.94 -6.08 5.88
CA GLY A 124 -12.69 -6.82 5.90
C GLY A 124 -11.74 -6.24 4.85
N PRO A 125 -10.42 -6.46 4.95
CA PRO A 125 -9.42 -5.89 4.03
C PRO A 125 -9.64 -6.23 2.54
N TYR A 126 -10.65 -7.04 2.21
CA TYR A 126 -11.00 -7.50 0.87
C TYR A 126 -12.47 -7.27 0.48
N ASP A 127 -13.27 -6.50 1.24
CA ASP A 127 -14.70 -6.25 0.97
C ASP A 127 -15.50 -7.55 0.65
N LEU A 128 -15.11 -8.66 1.29
CA LEU A 128 -15.69 -9.96 0.99
C LEU A 128 -17.16 -10.00 1.45
N PRO A 129 -18.11 -10.40 0.58
CA PRO A 129 -19.51 -10.53 0.95
C PRO A 129 -19.67 -11.48 2.15
N LEU A 130 -20.45 -11.04 3.15
CA LEU A 130 -20.78 -11.80 4.37
C LEU A 130 -21.30 -13.23 4.08
N ALA A 131 -21.90 -13.45 2.89
CA ALA A 131 -22.36 -14.75 2.43
C ALA A 131 -21.22 -15.76 2.20
N LEU A 132 -20.12 -15.33 1.58
CA LEU A 132 -18.96 -16.20 1.30
C LEU A 132 -18.23 -16.55 2.60
N LEU A 133 -18.16 -15.60 3.55
CA LEU A 133 -17.55 -15.86 4.85
C LEU A 133 -18.32 -16.92 5.65
N LYS A 134 -19.66 -16.89 5.61
CA LYS A 134 -20.50 -17.94 6.22
C LYS A 134 -20.29 -19.30 5.56
N GLU A 135 -20.11 -19.34 4.25
CA GLU A 135 -19.93 -20.58 3.49
C GLU A 135 -18.57 -21.25 3.82
N VAL A 136 -17.49 -20.47 3.87
CA VAL A 136 -16.17 -20.95 4.28
C VAL A 136 -16.18 -21.47 5.71
N VAL A 137 -16.82 -20.75 6.65
CA VAL A 137 -16.90 -21.16 8.05
C VAL A 137 -17.74 -22.42 8.24
N THR A 138 -18.84 -22.56 7.50
CA THR A 138 -19.70 -23.77 7.57
C THR A 138 -19.07 -25.01 6.93
N LEU A 139 -18.21 -24.83 5.92
CA LEU A 139 -17.39 -25.91 5.37
C LEU A 139 -16.29 -26.35 6.35
N TRP A 140 -15.68 -25.39 7.06
CA TRP A 140 -14.65 -25.69 8.07
C TRP A 140 -15.18 -26.44 9.29
N LEU A 141 -16.42 -26.17 9.73
CA LEU A 141 -17.04 -26.85 10.87
C LEU A 141 -17.64 -28.23 10.55
N LYS A 142 -17.67 -28.63 9.27
CA LYS A 142 -18.23 -29.91 8.82
C LYS A 142 -17.17 -31.00 8.56
N ASN A 143 -15.89 -30.64 8.60
CA ASN A 143 -14.75 -31.56 8.54
C ASN A 143 -14.12 -31.70 9.93
#